data_AF-A0A168FH58-F1
#
_entry.id   AF-A0A168FH58-F1
#
_cell.length_a   1.000
_cell.length_b   1.000
_cell.length_c   1.000
_cell.angle_alpha   90.00
_cell.angle_beta   90.00
_cell.angle_gamma   90.00
#
_symmetry.space_group_name_H-M   'P 1'
#
loop_
_entity.id
_entity.type
_entity.pdbx_description
1 polymer ?
#
loop_
_entity_poly.entity_id
_entity_poly.type
_entity_poly.pdbx_seq_one_letter_code
_entity_poly.pdbx_strand_id
1 'polypeptide(L)'
;MQPTMRIPLRLAPRHMSSTALPVRAMHSSALKAANVAPVVGTGPPPEAPIQRTVNDERVDRRRRQAEMLRTAKTIRSAKDGKTSSSSKDGSFMKRRFWKDVTVKEVDGALQVLLDARPLRHPNTKAIVRVPLDKPTLATALAIEWDLLTSAQQATKQHLIPLTSLVCRAADIAAADAAADDQIRVAITESVLRYLDTDSLLCWAPPAGEYDQRNAAGESLRDVQKRTAEETVGFLTTHVWPGITIKPVLDGDSIFPAEQDEGVREVVQGWIMGLSAWEIAGLERAVLAGKSLIAASRFIAEWSVGPAGVSNAQPRETRFGAEEAARATSLEVDWQTGYWGEVEDTHDVNKEDVRRQLGSVVLLVTGTSKSS
;
A
#
# COMPACT_ATOMS: atom_id res chain seq x y z
N MET A 1 -67.46 -56.40 -10.34
CA MET A 1 -66.48 -57.45 -9.98
C MET A 1 -65.54 -57.64 -11.15
N GLN A 2 -64.22 -57.57 -10.88
CA GLN A 2 -63.05 -57.90 -11.72
C GLN A 2 -62.82 -57.16 -13.06
N PRO A 3 -61.56 -57.05 -13.56
CA PRO A 3 -60.34 -56.60 -12.86
C PRO A 3 -59.51 -55.59 -13.69
N THR A 4 -58.55 -54.95 -13.04
CA THR A 4 -57.49 -54.09 -13.58
C THR A 4 -56.61 -54.77 -14.64
N MET A 5 -56.39 -54.11 -15.79
CA MET A 5 -55.28 -54.40 -16.71
C MET A 5 -54.28 -53.24 -16.73
N ARG A 6 -53.08 -53.50 -16.22
CA ARG A 6 -51.89 -52.64 -16.35
C ARG A 6 -51.21 -52.94 -17.68
N ILE A 7 -50.88 -51.91 -18.45
CA ILE A 7 -50.15 -51.99 -19.71
C ILE A 7 -48.65 -51.97 -19.40
N PRO A 8 -47.86 -53.00 -19.79
CA PRO A 8 -46.40 -52.95 -19.69
C PRO A 8 -45.79 -52.34 -20.95
N LEU A 9 -45.24 -51.12 -20.86
CA LEU A 9 -44.37 -50.56 -21.89
C LEU A 9 -42.95 -51.12 -21.70
N ARG A 10 -42.59 -52.10 -22.53
CA ARG A 10 -41.22 -52.59 -22.69
C ARG A 10 -40.41 -51.55 -23.49
N LEU A 11 -39.46 -50.88 -22.84
CA LEU A 11 -38.37 -50.20 -23.54
C LEU A 11 -37.25 -51.21 -23.82
N ALA A 12 -37.02 -51.49 -25.10
CA ALA A 12 -35.89 -52.28 -25.57
C ALA A 12 -34.57 -51.51 -25.37
N PRO A 13 -33.48 -52.17 -24.94
CA PRO A 13 -32.18 -51.52 -24.83
C PRO A 13 -31.57 -51.36 -26.22
N ARG A 14 -31.40 -50.12 -26.68
CA ARG A 14 -30.54 -49.83 -27.82
C ARG A 14 -29.09 -50.01 -27.38
N HIS A 15 -28.44 -51.05 -27.90
CA HIS A 15 -26.98 -51.18 -27.86
C HIS A 15 -26.37 -50.04 -28.68
N MET A 16 -25.90 -48.99 -27.99
CA MET A 16 -24.93 -48.06 -28.57
C MET A 16 -23.53 -48.55 -28.20
N SER A 17 -22.85 -49.11 -29.19
CA SER A 17 -21.41 -49.32 -29.13
C SER A 17 -20.75 -47.95 -29.31
N SER A 18 -20.40 -47.30 -28.20
CA SER A 18 -19.58 -46.09 -28.18
C SER A 18 -18.48 -46.31 -27.15
N THR A 19 -17.24 -46.20 -27.63
CA THR A 19 -16.01 -46.29 -26.86
C THR A 19 -16.04 -45.36 -25.65
N ALA A 20 -15.94 -45.94 -24.45
CA ALA A 20 -15.85 -45.18 -23.21
C ALA A 20 -14.50 -44.45 -23.14
N LEU A 21 -14.54 -43.13 -23.23
CA LEU A 21 -13.39 -42.30 -22.87
C LEU A 21 -13.24 -42.31 -21.34
N PRO A 22 -12.03 -42.51 -20.79
CA PRO A 22 -11.83 -42.52 -19.35
C PRO A 22 -12.02 -41.10 -18.80
N VAL A 23 -13.14 -40.88 -18.09
CA VAL A 23 -13.33 -39.67 -17.27
C VAL A 23 -12.30 -39.72 -16.14
N ARG A 24 -11.25 -38.91 -16.24
CA ARG A 24 -10.32 -38.67 -15.13
C ARG A 24 -11.07 -37.93 -14.03
N ALA A 25 -11.25 -38.57 -12.88
CA ALA A 25 -11.66 -37.90 -11.66
C ALA A 25 -10.58 -36.89 -11.26
N MET A 26 -10.84 -35.61 -11.48
CA MET A 26 -10.10 -34.54 -10.81
C MET A 26 -10.59 -34.53 -9.37
N HIS A 27 -9.87 -35.17 -8.45
CA HIS A 27 -9.88 -35.04 -6.96
C HIS A 27 -9.57 -36.42 -6.34
N SER A 28 -8.48 -36.48 -5.56
CA SER A 28 -8.03 -37.69 -4.84
C SER A 28 -8.32 -37.64 -3.33
N SER A 29 -9.13 -36.70 -2.87
CA SER A 29 -9.50 -36.55 -1.46
C SER A 29 -10.85 -37.19 -1.18
N ALA A 30 -10.93 -38.00 -0.12
CA ALA A 30 -12.20 -38.55 0.37
C ALA A 30 -13.15 -37.41 0.78
N LEU A 31 -14.39 -37.46 0.32
CA LEU A 31 -15.45 -36.53 0.76
C LEU A 31 -15.69 -36.73 2.26
N LYS A 32 -15.35 -35.73 3.07
CA LYS A 32 -15.62 -35.72 4.50
C LYS A 32 -16.70 -34.67 4.79
N ALA A 33 -17.81 -35.10 5.38
CA ALA A 33 -18.86 -34.19 5.82
C ALA A 33 -18.34 -33.24 6.92
N ALA A 34 -18.83 -32.00 6.91
CA ALA A 34 -18.49 -31.01 7.93
C ALA A 34 -18.97 -31.48 9.31
N ASN A 35 -18.07 -31.46 10.30
CA ASN A 35 -18.39 -31.80 11.67
C ASN A 35 -18.96 -30.55 12.35
N VAL A 36 -20.29 -30.47 12.47
CA VAL A 36 -20.96 -29.39 13.19
C VAL A 36 -20.90 -29.70 14.68
N ALA A 37 -20.24 -28.84 15.46
CA ALA A 37 -20.18 -28.99 16.91
C ALA A 37 -21.61 -28.92 17.50
N PRO A 38 -22.05 -29.86 18.36
CA PRO A 38 -23.46 -29.95 18.78
C PRO A 38 -23.90 -28.89 19.81
N VAL A 39 -23.06 -27.94 20.19
CA VAL A 39 -23.34 -27.02 21.29
C VAL A 39 -23.02 -25.60 20.87
N VAL A 40 -24.07 -24.88 20.46
CA VAL A 40 -24.08 -23.42 20.46
C VAL A 40 -24.34 -23.02 21.91
N GLY A 41 -23.32 -22.50 22.60
CA GLY A 41 -23.46 -22.04 23.97
C GLY A 41 -24.47 -20.89 24.04
N THR A 42 -25.69 -21.17 24.48
CA THR A 42 -26.68 -20.17 24.84
C THR A 42 -26.39 -19.68 26.26
N GLY A 43 -25.32 -18.89 26.40
CA GLY A 43 -25.10 -18.06 27.58
C GLY A 43 -25.38 -16.60 27.20
N PRO A 44 -25.82 -15.76 28.16
CA PRO A 44 -25.87 -14.33 27.92
C PRO A 44 -24.47 -13.84 27.48
N PRO A 45 -24.41 -12.89 26.55
CA PRO A 45 -23.14 -12.37 26.06
C PRO A 45 -22.29 -11.87 27.24
N PRO A 46 -20.97 -12.12 27.25
CA PRO A 46 -20.10 -11.64 28.30
C PRO A 46 -20.19 -10.12 28.41
N GLU A 47 -20.20 -9.59 29.64
CA GLU A 47 -20.25 -8.15 29.88
C GLU A 47 -19.12 -7.42 29.15
N ALA A 48 -19.44 -6.23 28.63
CA ALA A 48 -18.49 -5.40 27.93
C ALA A 48 -17.30 -5.04 28.85
N PRO A 49 -16.05 -5.17 28.39
CA PRO A 49 -14.89 -4.89 29.21
C PRO A 49 -14.87 -3.41 29.61
N ILE A 50 -15.00 -3.15 30.90
CA ILE A 50 -14.87 -1.80 31.47
C ILE A 50 -13.41 -1.35 31.31
N GLN A 51 -13.19 -0.13 30.82
CA GLN A 51 -11.85 0.48 30.78
C GLN A 51 -11.32 0.64 32.20
N ARG A 52 -10.37 -0.22 32.59
CA ARG A 52 -9.64 -0.14 33.85
C ARG A 52 -8.40 0.73 33.66
N THR A 53 -8.07 1.52 34.67
CA THR A 53 -6.90 2.41 34.74
C THR A 53 -5.58 1.64 34.56
N VAL A 54 -4.59 2.33 33.99
CA VAL A 54 -3.31 1.77 33.55
C VAL A 54 -2.44 1.44 34.77
N ASN A 55 -2.34 0.15 35.12
CA ASN A 55 -1.40 -0.36 36.14
C ASN A 55 -0.08 -0.81 35.50
N ASP A 56 1.05 -0.52 36.16
CA ASP A 56 2.41 -0.94 35.80
C ASP A 56 2.55 -2.45 35.54
N GLU A 57 1.73 -3.27 36.22
CA GLU A 57 1.68 -4.72 36.04
C GLU A 57 1.33 -5.17 34.61
N ARG A 58 0.57 -4.35 33.86
CA ARG A 58 0.24 -4.63 32.45
C ARG A 58 1.45 -4.37 31.55
N VAL A 59 2.21 -3.33 31.85
CA VAL A 59 3.45 -3.00 31.14
C VAL A 59 4.48 -4.10 31.37
N ASP A 60 4.64 -4.55 32.62
CA ASP A 60 5.54 -5.65 32.96
C ASP A 60 5.12 -6.98 32.34
N ARG A 61 3.81 -7.29 32.32
CA ARG A 61 3.29 -8.48 31.64
C ARG A 61 3.55 -8.43 30.14
N ARG A 62 3.33 -7.28 29.49
CA ARG A 62 3.66 -7.07 28.07
C ARG A 62 5.15 -7.18 27.82
N ARG A 63 5.99 -6.70 28.75
CA ARG A 63 7.45 -6.80 28.66
C ARG A 63 7.94 -8.24 28.75
N ARG A 64 7.41 -9.03 29.69
CA ARG A 64 7.70 -10.48 29.82
C ARG A 64 7.19 -11.27 28.61
N GLN A 65 6.01 -10.94 28.09
CA GLN A 65 5.50 -11.55 26.85
C GLN A 65 6.37 -11.21 25.65
N ALA A 66 6.82 -9.96 25.51
CA ALA A 66 7.75 -9.55 24.47
C ALA A 66 9.10 -10.27 24.60
N GLU A 67 9.60 -10.47 25.82
CA GLU A 67 10.82 -11.24 26.09
C GLU A 67 10.67 -12.72 25.73
N MET A 68 9.55 -13.35 26.09
CA MET A 68 9.22 -14.72 25.66
C MET A 68 9.06 -14.84 24.14
N LEU A 69 8.50 -13.84 23.47
CA LEU A 69 8.41 -13.82 22.00
C LEU A 69 9.79 -13.65 21.37
N ARG A 70 10.68 -12.84 21.97
CA ARG A 70 12.07 -12.70 21.53
C ARG A 70 12.81 -14.03 21.67
N THR A 71 12.71 -14.72 22.80
CA THR A 71 13.36 -16.03 22.98
C THR A 71 12.76 -17.07 22.02
N ALA A 72 11.45 -17.08 21.80
CA ALA A 72 10.81 -17.94 20.81
C ALA A 72 11.28 -17.64 19.37
N LYS A 73 11.46 -16.36 19.01
CA LYS A 73 12.01 -15.93 17.72
C LYS A 73 13.45 -16.42 17.56
N THR A 74 14.28 -16.30 18.59
CA THR A 74 15.66 -16.84 18.61
C THR A 74 15.68 -18.36 18.46
N ILE A 75 14.78 -19.09 19.14
CA ILE A 75 14.68 -20.55 19.05
C ILE A 75 14.21 -20.98 17.65
N ARG A 76 13.26 -20.25 17.03
CA ARG A 76 12.79 -20.53 15.67
C ARG A 76 13.92 -20.33 14.65
N SER A 77 14.65 -19.21 14.73
CA SER A 77 15.84 -18.96 13.92
C SER A 77 16.93 -20.03 14.11
N ALA A 78 17.04 -20.62 15.31
CA ALA A 78 17.96 -21.73 15.57
C ALA A 78 17.47 -23.07 15.00
N LYS A 79 16.14 -23.34 15.02
CA LYS A 79 15.52 -24.58 14.51
C LYS A 79 15.61 -24.68 12.98
N ASP A 80 15.42 -23.57 12.26
CA ASP A 80 15.65 -23.49 10.81
C ASP A 80 17.12 -23.79 10.42
N GLY A 81 18.03 -23.82 11.40
CA GLY A 81 19.44 -24.15 11.23
C GLY A 81 19.81 -25.62 11.30
N LYS A 82 18.96 -26.52 11.81
CA LYS A 82 19.29 -27.96 11.94
C LYS A 82 19.10 -28.78 10.66
N THR A 83 18.47 -28.23 9.62
CA THR A 83 18.15 -28.94 8.37
C THR A 83 19.11 -28.64 7.22
N SER A 84 20.16 -27.82 7.40
CA SER A 84 21.03 -27.35 6.30
C SER A 84 22.54 -27.55 6.53
N SER A 85 22.96 -28.75 6.92
CA SER A 85 24.38 -29.08 7.16
C SER A 85 25.24 -29.26 5.88
N SER A 86 24.83 -28.80 4.70
CA SER A 86 25.55 -29.10 3.44
C SER A 86 25.67 -27.98 2.39
N SER A 87 25.85 -26.70 2.75
CA SER A 87 26.31 -25.69 1.77
C SER A 87 27.06 -24.51 2.39
N LYS A 88 28.33 -24.33 1.97
CA LYS A 88 29.30 -23.41 2.58
C LYS A 88 29.17 -21.94 2.16
N ASP A 89 28.35 -21.59 1.16
CA ASP A 89 28.25 -20.18 0.70
C ASP A 89 26.86 -19.53 0.82
N GLY A 90 25.80 -20.30 1.09
CA GLY A 90 24.42 -19.78 1.14
C GLY A 90 23.81 -19.66 2.55
N SER A 91 24.51 -20.10 3.59
CA SER A 91 23.92 -20.33 4.92
C SER A 91 23.87 -19.08 5.81
N PHE A 92 24.80 -18.12 5.64
CA PHE A 92 24.86 -16.91 6.46
C PHE A 92 23.70 -15.95 6.20
N MET A 93 23.22 -15.87 4.95
CA MET A 93 22.07 -15.04 4.57
C MET A 93 20.75 -15.58 5.13
N LYS A 94 20.66 -16.87 5.47
CA LYS A 94 19.44 -17.46 6.05
C LYS A 94 19.20 -17.03 7.50
N ARG A 95 20.20 -16.48 8.18
CA ARG A 95 20.09 -16.09 9.60
C ARG A 95 20.19 -14.58 9.75
N ARG A 96 19.51 -14.05 10.77
CA ARG A 96 19.70 -12.67 11.21
C ARG A 96 21.06 -12.60 11.91
N PHE A 97 21.93 -11.71 11.44
CA PHE A 97 23.28 -11.55 12.00
C PHE A 97 23.39 -10.41 13.02
N TRP A 98 22.32 -9.67 13.26
CA TRP A 98 22.25 -8.57 14.22
C TRP A 98 21.26 -8.86 15.34
N LYS A 99 21.51 -8.35 16.54
CA LYS A 99 20.60 -8.51 17.68
C LYS A 99 19.78 -7.25 17.88
N ASP A 100 20.44 -6.12 18.03
CA ASP A 100 19.83 -4.85 18.40
C ASP A 100 19.85 -3.88 17.21
N VAL A 101 18.81 -3.07 17.07
CA VAL A 101 18.73 -2.01 16.06
C VAL A 101 18.56 -0.69 16.78
N THR A 102 19.46 0.26 16.54
CA THR A 102 19.48 1.56 17.22
C THR A 102 19.59 2.70 16.23
N VAL A 103 19.04 3.85 16.57
CA VAL A 103 19.22 5.10 15.82
C VAL A 103 20.25 5.94 16.55
N LYS A 104 21.26 6.44 15.85
CA LYS A 104 22.23 7.39 16.40
C LYS A 104 22.43 8.56 15.47
N GLU A 105 22.63 9.73 16.05
CA GLU A 105 23.13 10.89 15.34
C GLU A 105 24.64 10.77 15.14
N VAL A 106 25.08 10.84 13.89
CA VAL A 106 26.48 10.74 13.48
C VAL A 106 26.70 11.71 12.32
N ASP A 107 27.66 12.62 12.50
CA ASP A 107 28.05 13.64 11.50
C ASP A 107 26.86 14.47 11.00
N GLY A 108 25.98 14.91 11.91
CA GLY A 108 24.81 15.74 11.56
C GLY A 108 23.73 15.01 10.74
N ALA A 109 23.69 13.68 10.80
CA ALA A 109 22.63 12.87 10.21
C ALA A 109 22.23 11.72 11.15
N LEU A 110 20.99 11.27 11.05
CA LEU A 110 20.50 10.07 11.73
C LEU A 110 20.92 8.84 10.93
N GLN A 111 21.54 7.88 11.62
CA GLN A 111 21.94 6.59 11.06
C GLN A 111 21.28 5.47 11.84
N VAL A 112 20.83 4.44 11.13
CA VAL A 112 20.37 3.19 11.73
C VAL A 112 21.56 2.24 11.85
N LEU A 113 21.82 1.75 13.05
CA LEU A 113 22.88 0.80 13.35
C LEU A 113 22.28 -0.57 13.66
N LEU A 114 22.81 -1.58 12.98
CA LEU A 114 22.61 -3.00 13.28
C LEU A 114 23.74 -3.42 14.22
N ASP A 115 23.43 -3.61 15.50
CA ASP A 115 24.36 -3.65 16.61
C ASP A 115 25.27 -2.41 16.63
N ALA A 116 26.50 -2.55 16.12
CA ALA A 116 27.48 -1.45 16.01
C ALA A 116 27.73 -1.00 14.57
N ARG A 117 27.12 -1.65 13.57
CA ARG A 117 27.42 -1.41 12.14
C ARG A 117 26.32 -0.56 11.50
N PRO A 118 26.68 0.49 10.75
CA PRO A 118 25.68 1.32 10.07
C PRO A 118 24.99 0.55 8.95
N LEU A 119 23.70 0.81 8.77
CA LEU A 119 22.93 0.36 7.63
C LEU A 119 23.50 0.94 6.33
N ARG A 120 23.60 0.11 5.29
CA ARG A 120 24.22 0.48 4.02
C ARG A 120 23.26 0.30 2.86
N HIS A 121 23.44 1.17 1.88
CA HIS A 121 22.76 1.09 0.60
C HIS A 121 23.09 -0.24 -0.10
N PRO A 122 22.09 -0.98 -0.64
CA PRO A 122 22.33 -2.29 -1.25
C PRO A 122 23.34 -2.29 -2.39
N ASN A 123 23.28 -1.28 -3.26
CA ASN A 123 24.12 -1.20 -4.47
C ASN A 123 25.45 -0.47 -4.20
N THR A 124 25.38 0.83 -3.89
CA THR A 124 26.56 1.70 -3.66
C THR A 124 27.36 1.39 -2.39
N LYS A 125 26.81 0.60 -1.44
CA LYS A 125 27.41 0.32 -0.11
C LYS A 125 27.67 1.56 0.76
N ALA A 126 27.23 2.73 0.33
CA ALA A 126 27.25 3.96 1.11
C ALA A 126 26.40 3.80 2.37
N ILE A 127 26.74 4.53 3.43
CA ILE A 127 25.95 4.52 4.67
C ILE A 127 24.65 5.27 4.40
N VAL A 128 23.52 4.69 4.81
CA VAL A 128 22.22 5.35 4.73
C VAL A 128 22.16 6.44 5.78
N ARG A 129 22.08 7.70 5.32
CA ARG A 129 22.02 8.90 6.18
C ARG A 129 20.65 9.53 6.03
N VAL A 130 19.93 9.64 7.15
CA VAL A 130 18.61 10.27 7.23
C VAL A 130 18.78 11.69 7.80
N PRO A 131 18.11 12.71 7.26
CA PRO A 131 18.17 14.07 7.80
C PRO A 131 17.72 14.16 9.27
N LEU A 132 18.30 15.09 10.04
CA LEU A 132 17.99 15.27 11.48
C LEU A 132 16.53 15.67 11.72
N ASP A 133 15.90 16.36 10.78
CA ASP A 133 14.49 16.73 10.83
C ASP A 133 13.56 15.53 10.63
N LYS A 134 14.07 14.32 10.36
CA LYS A 134 13.24 13.11 10.11
C LYS A 134 13.45 12.00 11.15
N PRO A 135 13.29 12.27 12.46
CA PRO A 135 13.47 11.26 13.50
C PRO A 135 12.45 10.11 13.40
N THR A 136 11.22 10.41 12.97
CA THR A 136 10.17 9.41 12.78
C THR A 136 10.55 8.41 11.67
N LEU A 137 11.11 8.89 10.56
CA LEU A 137 11.60 8.04 9.46
C LEU A 137 12.73 7.13 9.92
N ALA A 138 13.74 7.69 10.62
CA ALA A 138 14.87 6.92 11.13
C ALA A 138 14.41 5.83 12.13
N THR A 139 13.44 6.16 12.99
CA THR A 139 12.85 5.21 13.93
C THR A 139 12.06 4.12 13.20
N ALA A 140 11.28 4.48 12.18
CA ALA A 140 10.53 3.52 11.36
C ALA A 140 11.46 2.57 10.59
N LEU A 141 12.59 3.06 10.06
CA LEU A 141 13.64 2.21 9.48
C LEU A 141 14.23 1.26 10.52
N ALA A 142 14.48 1.72 11.75
CA ALA A 142 14.97 0.85 12.81
C ALA A 142 13.98 -0.28 13.13
N ILE A 143 12.68 0.03 13.17
CA ILE A 143 11.61 -0.96 13.37
C ILE A 143 11.56 -1.94 12.19
N GLU A 144 11.63 -1.46 10.94
CA GLU A 144 11.65 -2.29 9.74
C GLU A 144 12.74 -3.38 9.85
N TRP A 145 13.95 -3.00 10.24
CA TRP A 145 15.08 -3.93 10.41
C TRP A 145 15.00 -4.78 11.68
N ASP A 146 14.35 -4.31 12.74
CA ASP A 146 14.12 -5.12 13.95
C ASP A 146 13.05 -6.21 13.73
N LEU A 147 12.11 -5.99 12.81
CA LEU A 147 11.08 -6.96 12.49
C LEU A 147 11.62 -8.14 11.67
N LEU A 148 12.66 -7.93 10.85
CA LEU A 148 13.27 -9.00 10.04
C LEU A 148 13.76 -10.18 10.91
N THR A 149 13.49 -11.39 10.43
CA THR A 149 13.90 -12.66 11.06
C THR A 149 15.17 -13.25 10.44
N SER A 150 15.56 -12.79 9.25
CA SER A 150 16.77 -13.22 8.55
C SER A 150 17.35 -12.13 7.66
N ALA A 151 18.64 -12.23 7.34
CA ALA A 151 19.28 -11.34 6.37
C ALA A 151 18.70 -11.48 4.95
N GLN A 152 18.21 -12.67 4.58
CA GLN A 152 17.54 -12.90 3.29
C GLN A 152 16.23 -12.11 3.18
N GLN A 153 15.52 -11.86 4.28
CA GLN A 153 14.35 -10.99 4.22
C GLN A 153 14.71 -9.56 3.83
N ALA A 154 15.91 -9.09 4.17
CA ALA A 154 16.41 -7.77 3.75
C ALA A 154 16.66 -7.67 2.24
N THR A 155 16.65 -8.78 1.49
CA THR A 155 16.71 -8.74 0.02
C THR A 155 15.33 -8.67 -0.63
N LYS A 156 14.25 -8.78 0.16
CA LYS A 156 12.87 -8.76 -0.33
C LYS A 156 12.30 -7.36 -0.16
N GLN A 157 12.10 -6.66 -1.28
CA GLN A 157 11.63 -5.27 -1.30
C GLN A 157 10.34 -5.03 -0.50
N HIS A 158 9.39 -5.98 -0.54
CA HIS A 158 8.14 -5.88 0.22
C HIS A 158 8.30 -5.98 1.74
N LEU A 159 9.44 -6.49 2.24
CA LEU A 159 9.77 -6.53 3.67
C LEU A 159 10.64 -5.36 4.12
N ILE A 160 11.22 -4.60 3.17
CA ILE A 160 12.02 -3.40 3.44
C ILE A 160 11.60 -2.18 2.59
N PRO A 161 10.30 -1.83 2.57
CA PRO A 161 9.78 -0.76 1.71
C PRO A 161 10.34 0.63 2.04
N LEU A 162 10.61 0.93 3.31
CA LEU A 162 11.17 2.21 3.75
C LEU A 162 12.65 2.29 3.38
N THR A 163 13.44 1.24 3.64
CA THR A 163 14.85 1.21 3.24
C THR A 163 14.98 1.42 1.73
N SER A 164 14.14 0.74 0.94
CA SER A 164 14.13 0.89 -0.52
C SER A 164 13.79 2.34 -0.95
N LEU A 165 12.85 2.99 -0.26
CA LEU A 165 12.45 4.38 -0.54
C LEU A 165 13.53 5.39 -0.18
N VAL A 166 14.14 5.22 0.98
CA VAL A 166 15.21 6.10 1.46
C VAL A 166 16.46 5.95 0.60
N CYS A 167 16.76 4.74 0.16
CA CYS A 167 17.80 4.48 -0.84
C CYS A 167 17.50 5.20 -2.16
N ARG A 168 16.25 5.10 -2.66
CA ARG A 168 15.82 5.82 -3.87
C ARG A 168 15.97 7.33 -3.74
N ALA A 169 15.57 7.92 -2.61
CA ALA A 169 15.75 9.35 -2.34
C ALA A 169 17.24 9.74 -2.25
N ALA A 170 18.08 8.90 -1.65
CA ALA A 170 19.51 9.12 -1.56
C ALA A 170 20.21 9.06 -2.94
N ASP A 171 19.80 8.14 -3.80
CA ASP A 171 20.31 8.05 -5.18
C ASP A 171 19.96 9.31 -5.99
N ILE A 172 18.74 9.82 -5.85
CA ILE A 172 18.31 11.08 -6.50
C ILE A 172 19.12 12.26 -5.95
N ALA A 173 19.27 12.37 -4.63
CA ALA A 173 20.06 13.44 -4.02
C ALA A 173 21.53 13.40 -4.44
N ALA A 174 22.10 12.21 -4.60
CA ALA A 174 23.47 12.04 -5.07
C ALA A 174 23.64 12.44 -6.54
N ALA A 175 22.65 12.12 -7.40
CA ALA A 175 22.63 12.54 -8.79
C ALA A 175 22.46 14.07 -8.92
N ASP A 176 21.53 14.67 -8.17
CA ASP A 176 21.34 16.12 -8.12
C ASP A 176 22.64 16.84 -7.69
N ALA A 177 23.35 16.30 -6.69
CA ALA A 177 24.63 16.85 -6.23
C ALA A 177 25.76 16.71 -7.27
N ALA A 178 25.66 15.74 -8.18
CA ALA A 178 26.55 15.56 -9.31
C ALA A 178 26.12 16.35 -10.55
N ALA A 179 25.05 17.15 -10.46
CA ALA A 179 24.41 17.84 -11.58
C ALA A 179 23.98 16.87 -12.71
N ASP A 180 23.57 15.65 -12.35
CA ASP A 180 23.01 14.65 -13.25
C ASP A 180 21.49 14.56 -13.08
N ASP A 181 20.76 15.21 -13.99
CA ASP A 181 19.30 15.27 -13.95
C ASP A 181 18.61 14.02 -14.54
N GLN A 182 19.35 13.01 -15.04
CA GLN A 182 18.77 11.87 -15.76
C GLN A 182 17.71 11.13 -14.94
N ILE A 183 17.98 10.89 -13.66
CA ILE A 183 17.03 10.19 -12.78
C ILE A 183 15.75 11.02 -12.62
N ARG A 184 15.90 12.32 -12.39
CA ARG A 184 14.79 13.25 -12.15
C ARG A 184 13.93 13.42 -13.40
N VAL A 185 14.55 13.58 -14.57
CA VAL A 185 13.87 13.65 -15.86
C VAL A 185 13.10 12.35 -16.13
N ALA A 186 13.73 11.19 -15.91
CA ALA A 186 13.06 9.90 -16.11
C ALA A 186 11.84 9.70 -15.19
N ILE A 187 11.94 10.10 -13.91
CA ILE A 187 10.80 10.08 -13.00
C ILE A 187 9.71 11.02 -13.50
N THR A 188 10.07 12.26 -13.85
CA THR A 188 9.14 13.30 -14.29
C THR A 188 8.37 12.87 -15.53
N GLU A 189 9.06 12.37 -16.55
CA GLU A 189 8.43 11.81 -17.74
C GLU A 189 7.49 10.65 -17.41
N SER A 190 7.89 9.79 -16.46
CA SER A 190 7.06 8.65 -16.06
C SER A 190 5.78 9.06 -15.33
N VAL A 191 5.87 10.00 -14.39
CA VAL A 191 4.70 10.45 -13.63
C VAL A 191 3.81 11.39 -14.44
N LEU A 192 4.36 12.18 -15.37
CA LEU A 192 3.57 13.05 -16.24
C LEU A 192 2.66 12.28 -17.19
N ARG A 193 3.01 11.04 -17.58
CA ARG A 193 2.08 10.18 -18.34
C ARG A 193 0.77 9.91 -17.58
N TYR A 194 0.79 9.95 -16.25
CA TYR A 194 -0.42 9.82 -15.46
C TYR A 194 -1.28 11.07 -15.47
N LEU A 195 -0.76 12.26 -15.83
CA LEU A 195 -1.62 13.44 -16.01
C LEU A 195 -2.61 13.21 -17.16
N ASP A 196 -2.13 12.55 -18.22
CA ASP A 196 -2.89 12.26 -19.43
C ASP A 196 -3.89 11.10 -19.24
N THR A 197 -3.79 10.34 -18.14
CA THR A 197 -4.65 9.21 -17.81
C THR A 197 -4.94 9.12 -16.30
N ASP A 198 -5.15 10.27 -15.66
CA ASP A 198 -5.22 10.33 -14.20
C ASP A 198 -6.50 9.67 -13.69
N SER A 199 -6.38 8.72 -12.75
CA SER A 199 -7.54 7.99 -12.23
C SER A 199 -8.61 8.88 -11.57
N LEU A 200 -8.24 10.05 -11.03
CA LEU A 200 -9.21 11.02 -10.48
C LEU A 200 -9.89 11.87 -11.56
N LEU A 201 -9.28 12.00 -12.73
CA LEU A 201 -9.80 12.79 -13.85
C LEU A 201 -10.56 11.93 -14.86
N CYS A 202 -10.69 10.63 -14.61
CA CYS A 202 -11.47 9.71 -15.42
C CYS A 202 -12.80 9.41 -14.73
N TRP A 203 -13.90 9.89 -15.30
CA TRP A 203 -15.22 9.80 -14.71
C TRP A 203 -16.09 8.81 -15.45
N ALA A 204 -16.92 8.11 -14.67
CA ALA A 204 -17.97 7.25 -15.17
C ALA A 204 -18.97 8.07 -16.03
N PRO A 205 -19.64 7.42 -17.00
CA PRO A 205 -20.68 8.06 -17.78
C PRO A 205 -21.85 8.55 -16.90
N PRO A 206 -22.68 9.49 -17.41
CA PRO A 206 -23.86 9.94 -16.70
C PRO A 206 -24.74 8.77 -16.27
N ALA A 207 -25.11 8.73 -14.99
CA ALA A 207 -25.89 7.64 -14.43
C ALA A 207 -27.31 7.60 -15.01
N GLY A 208 -27.72 6.43 -15.49
CA GLY A 208 -29.08 6.14 -15.94
C GLY A 208 -30.07 5.93 -14.79
N GLU A 209 -31.31 5.61 -15.14
CA GLU A 209 -32.41 5.40 -14.18
C GLU A 209 -32.14 4.22 -13.23
N TYR A 210 -31.52 3.16 -13.73
CA TYR A 210 -31.28 1.91 -13.00
C TYR A 210 -29.85 1.80 -12.44
N ASP A 211 -29.05 2.86 -12.59
CA ASP A 211 -27.70 2.85 -12.07
C ASP A 211 -27.68 2.95 -10.55
N GLN A 212 -26.66 2.35 -9.97
CA GLN A 212 -26.49 2.28 -8.54
C GLN A 212 -26.29 3.66 -7.94
N ARG A 213 -26.93 3.87 -6.80
CA ARG A 213 -26.79 5.08 -5.99
C ARG A 213 -26.46 4.71 -4.56
N ASN A 214 -25.66 5.53 -3.91
CA ASN A 214 -25.36 5.36 -2.48
C ASN A 214 -26.56 5.80 -1.62
N ALA A 215 -26.42 5.70 -0.30
CA ALA A 215 -27.45 6.10 0.65
C ALA A 215 -27.83 7.61 0.57
N ALA A 216 -26.95 8.45 0.03
CA ALA A 216 -27.19 9.86 -0.22
C ALA A 216 -27.86 10.14 -1.58
N GLY A 217 -28.13 9.11 -2.39
CA GLY A 217 -28.70 9.24 -3.73
C GLY A 217 -27.68 9.63 -4.80
N GLU A 218 -26.39 9.71 -4.48
CA GLU A 218 -25.31 10.02 -5.41
C GLU A 218 -24.98 8.80 -6.27
N SER A 219 -24.69 9.01 -7.55
CA SER A 219 -24.10 7.99 -8.41
C SER A 219 -22.59 7.91 -8.24
N LEU A 220 -21.94 6.87 -8.79
CA LEU A 220 -20.47 6.77 -8.84
C LEU A 220 -19.84 8.04 -9.44
N ARG A 221 -20.41 8.54 -10.54
CA ARG A 221 -19.92 9.75 -11.21
C ARG A 221 -19.97 10.98 -10.29
N ASP A 222 -21.03 11.13 -9.51
CA ASP A 222 -21.18 12.26 -8.60
C ASP A 222 -20.09 12.25 -7.52
N VAL A 223 -19.80 11.07 -6.96
CA VAL A 223 -18.74 10.88 -5.95
C VAL A 223 -17.35 11.08 -6.56
N GLN A 224 -17.11 10.61 -7.79
CA GLN A 224 -15.87 10.83 -8.53
C GLN A 224 -15.63 12.33 -8.77
N LYS A 225 -16.63 13.03 -9.30
CA LYS A 225 -16.56 14.49 -9.55
C LYS A 225 -16.25 15.26 -8.28
N ARG A 226 -17.01 15.03 -7.20
CA ARG A 226 -16.80 15.71 -5.93
C ARG A 226 -15.37 15.50 -5.41
N THR A 227 -14.89 14.25 -5.43
CA THR A 227 -13.54 13.92 -4.94
C THR A 227 -12.44 14.56 -5.80
N ALA A 228 -12.64 14.59 -7.11
CA ALA A 228 -11.73 15.22 -8.06
C ALA A 228 -11.72 16.74 -7.89
N GLU A 229 -12.88 17.39 -7.83
CA GLU A 229 -13.05 18.84 -7.65
C GLU A 229 -12.45 19.32 -6.33
N GLU A 230 -12.66 18.59 -5.23
CA GLU A 230 -12.03 18.91 -3.94
C GLU A 230 -10.50 18.87 -4.02
N THR A 231 -9.95 17.91 -4.76
CA THR A 231 -8.50 17.72 -4.91
C THR A 231 -7.88 18.72 -5.87
N VAL A 232 -8.50 18.91 -7.03
CA VAL A 232 -8.10 19.90 -8.03
C VAL A 232 -8.21 21.30 -7.46
N GLY A 233 -9.31 21.63 -6.77
CA GLY A 233 -9.50 22.93 -6.12
C GLY A 233 -8.42 23.24 -5.09
N PHE A 234 -7.97 22.24 -4.33
CA PHE A 234 -6.81 22.41 -3.46
C PHE A 234 -5.54 22.74 -4.25
N LEU A 235 -5.25 21.96 -5.30
CA LEU A 235 -4.04 22.16 -6.10
C LEU A 235 -4.03 23.50 -6.81
N THR A 236 -5.13 23.90 -7.46
CA THR A 236 -5.22 25.17 -8.17
C THR A 236 -5.25 26.38 -7.23
N THR A 237 -5.55 26.18 -5.93
CA THR A 237 -5.45 27.26 -4.93
C THR A 237 -4.05 27.38 -4.34
N HIS A 238 -3.40 26.26 -4.01
CA HIS A 238 -2.21 26.26 -3.15
C HIS A 238 -0.91 25.83 -3.85
N VAL A 239 -0.99 25.07 -4.93
CA VAL A 239 0.18 24.44 -5.57
C VAL A 239 0.42 24.99 -6.97
N TRP A 240 -0.63 25.07 -7.79
CA TRP A 240 -0.60 25.53 -9.17
C TRP A 240 -1.62 26.66 -9.39
N PRO A 241 -1.40 27.85 -8.80
CA PRO A 241 -2.32 28.97 -8.97
C PRO A 241 -2.45 29.39 -10.44
N GLY A 242 -3.70 29.55 -10.89
CA GLY A 242 -4.01 30.07 -12.23
C GLY A 242 -4.12 29.03 -13.34
N ILE A 243 -3.88 27.74 -13.06
CA ILE A 243 -4.16 26.68 -14.04
C ILE A 243 -5.57 26.11 -13.86
N THR A 244 -6.16 25.62 -14.95
CA THR A 244 -7.41 24.87 -14.94
C THR A 244 -7.11 23.43 -15.33
N ILE A 245 -7.46 22.48 -14.46
CA ILE A 245 -7.34 21.05 -14.74
C ILE A 245 -8.72 20.54 -15.11
N LYS A 246 -8.82 19.95 -16.30
CA LYS A 246 -10.07 19.40 -16.85
C LYS A 246 -10.12 17.89 -16.65
N PRO A 247 -11.32 17.28 -16.66
CA PRO A 247 -11.43 15.83 -16.74
C PRO A 247 -10.75 15.32 -18.01
N VAL A 248 -10.08 14.18 -17.88
CA VAL A 248 -9.40 13.48 -18.97
C VAL A 248 -10.38 12.60 -19.72
N LEU A 249 -11.29 11.91 -19.00
CA LEU A 249 -12.38 11.14 -19.60
C LEU A 249 -13.68 11.54 -18.91
N ASP A 250 -14.68 11.96 -19.69
CA ASP A 250 -16.02 12.29 -19.19
C ASP A 250 -17.09 11.43 -19.87
N GLY A 251 -16.97 10.10 -19.72
CA GLY A 251 -18.02 9.13 -20.06
C GLY A 251 -18.34 8.89 -21.54
N ASP A 252 -18.32 9.93 -22.36
CA ASP A 252 -18.77 9.89 -23.76
C ASP A 252 -17.67 9.47 -24.74
N SER A 253 -16.43 9.35 -24.24
CA SER A 253 -15.24 8.98 -25.00
C SER A 253 -14.41 7.95 -24.23
N ILE A 254 -13.79 7.04 -24.96
CA ILE A 254 -12.73 6.16 -24.45
C ILE A 254 -11.32 6.73 -24.69
N PHE A 255 -11.24 7.82 -25.45
CA PHE A 255 -10.00 8.52 -25.76
C PHE A 255 -9.79 9.68 -24.78
N PRO A 256 -8.66 9.69 -24.05
CA PRO A 256 -8.28 10.77 -23.14
C PRO A 256 -8.25 12.13 -23.85
N ALA A 257 -8.85 13.14 -23.21
CA ALA A 257 -8.70 14.54 -23.59
C ALA A 257 -7.38 15.10 -23.06
N GLU A 258 -6.72 15.91 -23.88
CA GLU A 258 -5.52 16.65 -23.47
C GLU A 258 -5.90 17.81 -22.56
N GLN A 259 -4.98 18.15 -21.65
CA GLN A 259 -5.09 19.38 -20.84
C GLN A 259 -4.80 20.61 -21.69
N ASP A 260 -5.17 21.79 -21.20
CA ASP A 260 -4.88 23.06 -21.87
C ASP A 260 -3.36 23.30 -22.00
N GLU A 261 -2.98 24.04 -23.04
CA GLU A 261 -1.59 24.44 -23.29
C GLU A 261 -1.01 25.14 -22.05
N GLY A 262 0.21 24.76 -21.64
CA GLY A 262 0.87 25.31 -20.45
C GLY A 262 0.62 24.52 -19.16
N VAL A 263 -0.47 23.75 -19.05
CA VAL A 263 -0.77 22.97 -17.83
C VAL A 263 0.31 21.92 -17.58
N ARG A 264 0.71 21.20 -18.63
CA ARG A 264 1.74 20.16 -18.55
C ARG A 264 3.08 20.75 -18.13
N GLU A 265 3.46 21.90 -18.68
CA GLU A 265 4.71 22.60 -18.39
C GLU A 265 4.76 23.10 -16.95
N VAL A 266 3.64 23.62 -16.42
CA VAL A 266 3.53 24.05 -15.01
C VAL A 266 3.70 22.85 -14.07
N VAL A 267 2.99 21.75 -14.34
CA VAL A 267 3.07 20.53 -13.53
C VAL A 267 4.48 19.94 -13.61
N GLN A 268 5.08 19.90 -14.81
CA GLN A 268 6.47 19.46 -15.01
C GLN A 268 7.45 20.31 -14.21
N GLY A 269 7.34 21.65 -14.29
CA GLY A 269 8.20 22.56 -13.55
C GLY A 269 8.09 22.34 -12.03
N TRP A 270 6.88 22.11 -11.52
CA TRP A 270 6.66 21.78 -10.12
C TRP A 270 7.35 20.47 -9.71
N ILE A 271 7.18 19.39 -10.50
CA ILE A 271 7.82 18.09 -10.22
C ILE A 271 9.34 18.22 -10.23
N MET A 272 9.91 18.92 -11.21
CA MET A 272 11.35 19.14 -11.32
C MET A 272 11.90 19.93 -10.12
N GLY A 273 11.10 20.84 -9.54
CA GLY A 273 11.46 21.64 -8.37
C GLY A 273 11.37 20.92 -7.02
N LEU A 274 10.86 19.68 -6.98
CA LEU A 274 10.77 18.89 -5.75
C LEU A 274 12.15 18.49 -5.23
N SER A 275 12.32 18.47 -3.91
CA SER A 275 13.50 17.87 -3.28
C SER A 275 13.58 16.37 -3.60
N ALA A 276 14.77 15.78 -3.47
CA ALA A 276 14.99 14.34 -3.69
C ALA A 276 14.04 13.43 -2.87
N TRP A 277 13.70 13.85 -1.66
CA TRP A 277 12.75 13.13 -0.80
C TRP A 277 11.31 13.27 -1.29
N GLU A 278 10.91 14.47 -1.72
CA GLU A 278 9.56 14.72 -2.23
C GLU A 278 9.32 14.02 -3.56
N ILE A 279 10.26 14.07 -4.51
CA ILE A 279 10.08 13.42 -5.81
C ILE A 279 10.09 11.88 -5.70
N ALA A 280 10.90 11.30 -4.81
CA ALA A 280 10.84 9.86 -4.52
C ALA A 280 9.49 9.47 -3.88
N GLY A 281 8.97 10.34 -3.01
CA GLY A 281 7.64 10.19 -2.43
C GLY A 281 6.53 10.28 -3.47
N LEU A 282 6.61 11.27 -4.37
CA LEU A 282 5.68 11.48 -5.47
C LEU A 282 5.69 10.28 -6.41
N GLU A 283 6.85 9.83 -6.88
CA GLU A 283 7.02 8.64 -7.74
C GLU A 283 6.26 7.45 -7.14
N ARG A 284 6.48 7.16 -5.85
CA ARG A 284 5.79 6.07 -5.17
C ARG A 284 4.28 6.30 -5.07
N ALA A 285 3.84 7.48 -4.67
CA ALA A 285 2.41 7.77 -4.49
C ALA A 285 1.64 7.70 -5.82
N VAL A 286 2.23 8.20 -6.91
CA VAL A 286 1.65 8.12 -8.26
C VAL A 286 1.53 6.67 -8.71
N LEU A 287 2.59 5.87 -8.56
CA LEU A 287 2.56 4.46 -8.98
C LEU A 287 1.56 3.63 -8.15
N ALA A 288 1.43 3.91 -6.85
CA ALA A 288 0.49 3.23 -5.97
C ALA A 288 -0.97 3.60 -6.30
N GLY A 289 -1.26 4.89 -6.44
CA GLY A 289 -2.62 5.42 -6.62
C GLY A 289 -3.07 5.59 -8.07
N LYS A 290 -2.15 5.48 -9.03
CA LYS A 290 -2.36 5.75 -10.47
C LYS A 290 -2.93 7.15 -10.73
N SER A 291 -2.59 8.11 -9.86
CA SER A 291 -3.05 9.50 -9.95
C SER A 291 -1.93 10.44 -9.54
N LEU A 292 -1.52 11.29 -10.48
CA LEU A 292 -0.64 12.42 -10.25
C LEU A 292 -1.35 13.50 -9.41
N ILE A 293 -2.64 13.72 -9.63
CA ILE A 293 -3.43 14.73 -8.94
C ILE A 293 -3.56 14.42 -7.44
N ALA A 294 -3.97 13.20 -7.07
CA ALA A 294 -4.01 12.79 -5.65
C ALA A 294 -2.61 12.82 -5.02
N ALA A 295 -1.60 12.29 -5.71
CA ALA A 295 -0.24 12.24 -5.19
C ALA A 295 0.33 13.65 -4.97
N SER A 296 0.06 14.60 -5.87
CA SER A 296 0.52 15.98 -5.74
C SER A 296 -0.11 16.67 -4.53
N ARG A 297 -1.42 16.51 -4.32
CA ARG A 297 -2.09 17.03 -3.11
C ARG A 297 -1.51 16.40 -1.86
N PHE A 298 -1.29 15.09 -1.89
CA PHE A 298 -0.76 14.33 -0.78
C PHE A 298 0.66 14.79 -0.39
N ILE A 299 1.55 14.99 -1.36
CA ILE A 299 2.90 15.52 -1.11
C ILE A 299 2.83 16.95 -0.58
N ALA A 300 1.99 17.80 -1.15
CA ALA A 300 1.84 19.19 -0.73
C ALA A 300 1.31 19.36 0.71
N GLU A 301 0.46 18.45 1.18
CA GLU A 301 -0.11 18.47 2.55
C GLU A 301 0.86 17.93 3.62
N TRP A 302 1.78 17.02 3.26
CA TRP A 302 2.65 16.34 4.23
C TRP A 302 4.12 16.74 4.16
N SER A 303 4.57 17.29 3.04
CA SER A 303 5.96 17.69 2.91
C SER A 303 6.29 18.86 3.84
N VAL A 304 7.45 18.78 4.47
CA VAL A 304 8.09 19.92 5.17
C VAL A 304 9.06 20.69 4.28
N GLY A 305 9.24 20.24 3.04
CA GLY A 305 10.13 20.83 2.05
C GLY A 305 9.45 21.90 1.17
N PRO A 306 10.07 22.25 0.04
CA PRO A 306 9.57 23.25 -0.90
C PRO A 306 8.14 23.03 -1.39
N ALA A 307 7.69 21.78 -1.48
CA ALA A 307 6.34 21.45 -1.93
C ALA A 307 5.26 21.66 -0.85
N GLY A 308 5.69 21.74 0.41
CA GLY A 308 4.81 21.80 1.57
C GLY A 308 4.05 23.12 1.67
N VAL A 309 2.72 23.04 1.78
CA VAL A 309 1.87 24.21 2.00
C VAL A 309 1.93 24.60 3.49
N SER A 310 3.03 25.26 3.88
CA SER A 310 3.36 25.63 5.26
C SER A 310 2.36 26.61 5.91
N ASN A 311 1.54 27.28 5.10
CA ASN A 311 0.59 28.32 5.51
C ASN A 311 -0.88 27.89 5.48
N ALA A 312 -1.18 26.63 5.17
CA ALA A 312 -2.55 26.15 5.31
C ALA A 312 -2.89 26.14 6.81
N GLN A 313 -3.94 26.87 7.21
CA GLN A 313 -4.47 26.78 8.57
C GLN A 313 -4.59 25.29 8.96
N PRO A 314 -4.34 24.93 10.23
CA PRO A 314 -4.52 23.56 10.69
C PRO A 314 -5.95 23.13 10.35
N ARG A 315 -6.09 22.39 9.24
CA ARG A 315 -7.36 21.84 8.81
C ARG A 315 -7.73 20.76 9.80
N GLU A 316 -9.01 20.72 10.18
CA GLU A 316 -9.53 19.67 11.07
C GLU A 316 -9.22 18.26 10.52
N THR A 317 -9.16 18.12 9.20
CA THR A 317 -8.77 16.89 8.51
C THR A 317 -7.72 17.17 7.44
N ARG A 318 -6.51 16.62 7.61
CA ARG A 318 -5.49 16.59 6.55
C ARG A 318 -5.83 15.50 5.55
N PHE A 319 -5.45 15.69 4.29
CA PHE A 319 -5.52 14.63 3.27
C PHE A 319 -4.42 13.59 3.56
N GLY A 320 -4.73 12.61 4.41
CA GLY A 320 -3.83 11.58 4.89
C GLY A 320 -3.72 10.38 3.96
N ALA A 321 -2.94 9.38 4.39
CA ALA A 321 -2.73 8.15 3.61
C ALA A 321 -4.06 7.39 3.38
N GLU A 322 -4.96 7.43 4.36
CA GLU A 322 -6.28 6.81 4.27
C GLU A 322 -7.20 7.56 3.30
N GLU A 323 -7.21 8.89 3.35
CA GLU A 323 -7.98 9.74 2.43
C GLU A 323 -7.48 9.57 1.00
N ALA A 324 -6.16 9.58 0.80
CA ALA A 324 -5.53 9.35 -0.49
C ALA A 324 -5.79 7.92 -1.02
N ALA A 325 -5.73 6.89 -0.17
CA ALA A 325 -6.05 5.52 -0.56
C ALA A 325 -7.51 5.39 -1.01
N ARG A 326 -8.46 5.97 -0.27
CA ARG A 326 -9.88 5.98 -0.66
C ARG A 326 -10.13 6.76 -1.95
N ALA A 327 -9.50 7.93 -2.11
CA ALA A 327 -9.66 8.74 -3.33
C ALA A 327 -9.17 8.02 -4.59
N THR A 328 -8.00 7.36 -4.49
CA THR A 328 -7.38 6.63 -5.61
C THR A 328 -8.04 5.27 -5.88
N SER A 329 -8.72 4.70 -4.89
CA SER A 329 -9.41 3.39 -4.99
C SER A 329 -10.94 3.54 -5.07
N LEU A 330 -11.45 4.76 -5.30
CA LEU A 330 -12.87 5.12 -5.16
C LEU A 330 -13.80 4.18 -5.92
N GLU A 331 -13.50 3.92 -7.20
CA GLU A 331 -14.33 3.04 -8.01
C GLU A 331 -14.27 1.58 -7.53
N VAL A 332 -13.09 1.08 -7.14
CA VAL A 332 -12.95 -0.28 -6.60
C VAL A 332 -13.73 -0.42 -5.29
N ASP A 333 -13.63 0.56 -4.39
CA ASP A 333 -14.37 0.59 -3.14
C ASP A 333 -15.90 0.66 -3.38
N TRP A 334 -16.33 1.42 -4.39
CA TRP A 334 -17.73 1.48 -4.81
C TRP A 334 -18.25 0.13 -5.29
N GLN A 335 -17.53 -0.49 -6.22
CA GLN A 335 -17.90 -1.76 -6.85
C GLN A 335 -17.91 -2.90 -5.83
N THR A 336 -16.89 -2.99 -4.98
CA THR A 336 -16.80 -4.03 -3.94
C THR A 336 -17.81 -3.85 -2.82
N GLY A 337 -18.20 -2.62 -2.49
CA GLY A 337 -19.26 -2.35 -1.53
C GLY A 337 -20.61 -2.91 -1.96
N TYR A 338 -20.84 -3.06 -3.27
CA TYR A 338 -22.10 -3.55 -3.81
C TYR A 338 -22.03 -5.03 -4.25
N TRP A 339 -20.96 -5.42 -4.94
CA TRP A 339 -20.80 -6.77 -5.50
C TRP A 339 -19.97 -7.72 -4.64
N GLY A 340 -19.45 -7.23 -3.52
CA GLY A 340 -18.55 -7.99 -2.65
C GLY A 340 -17.09 -7.86 -3.05
N GLU A 341 -16.23 -8.12 -2.08
CA GLU A 341 -14.79 -8.10 -2.23
C GLU A 341 -14.29 -9.46 -2.76
N VAL A 342 -13.25 -9.43 -3.62
CA VAL A 342 -12.58 -10.63 -4.12
C VAL A 342 -11.33 -10.84 -3.27
N GLU A 343 -11.32 -11.93 -2.49
CA GLU A 343 -10.19 -12.36 -1.64
C GLU A 343 -8.92 -12.57 -2.49
N ASP A 344 -7.76 -12.32 -1.89
CA ASP A 344 -6.42 -12.38 -2.51
C ASP A 344 -6.17 -11.37 -3.66
N THR A 345 -7.11 -10.45 -3.93
CA THR A 345 -6.95 -9.41 -4.96
C THR A 345 -7.28 -8.03 -4.42
N HIS A 346 -8.54 -7.78 -4.08
CA HIS A 346 -8.99 -6.45 -3.65
C HIS A 346 -8.49 -6.11 -2.25
N ASP A 347 -8.55 -7.07 -1.34
CA ASP A 347 -8.08 -6.97 0.05
C ASP A 347 -6.57 -6.69 0.14
N VAL A 348 -5.78 -7.43 -0.63
CA VAL A 348 -4.32 -7.26 -0.68
C VAL A 348 -3.98 -5.88 -1.26
N ASN A 349 -4.60 -5.50 -2.38
CA ASN A 349 -4.34 -4.20 -3.00
C ASN A 349 -4.75 -3.03 -2.10
N LYS A 350 -5.88 -3.16 -1.39
CA LYS A 350 -6.40 -2.17 -0.45
C LYS A 350 -5.42 -1.87 0.68
N GLU A 351 -4.83 -2.90 1.26
CA GLU A 351 -3.81 -2.75 2.30
C GLU A 351 -2.45 -2.31 1.73
N ASP A 352 -2.11 -2.76 0.52
CA ASP A 352 -0.84 -2.41 -0.11
C ASP A 352 -0.76 -0.92 -0.49
N VAL A 353 -1.83 -0.35 -1.06
CA VAL A 353 -1.90 1.09 -1.37
C VAL A 353 -1.71 1.93 -0.10
N ARG A 354 -2.39 1.57 1.00
CA ARG A 354 -2.23 2.24 2.30
C ARG A 354 -0.82 2.14 2.84
N ARG A 355 -0.22 0.95 2.76
CA ARG A 355 1.17 0.70 3.15
C ARG A 355 2.14 1.57 2.35
N GLN A 356 1.94 1.67 1.04
CA GLN A 356 2.78 2.48 0.16
C GLN A 356 2.62 3.98 0.46
N LEU A 357 1.39 4.50 0.55
CA LEU A 357 1.12 5.90 0.86
C LEU A 357 1.57 6.29 2.27
N GLY A 358 1.36 5.42 3.26
CA GLY A 358 1.88 5.60 4.62
C GLY A 358 3.40 5.69 4.67
N SER A 359 4.10 4.91 3.82
CA SER A 359 5.57 5.01 3.70
C SER A 359 6.02 6.36 3.14
N VAL A 360 5.23 6.96 2.25
CA VAL A 360 5.50 8.28 1.68
C VAL A 360 5.33 9.37 2.73
N VAL A 361 4.30 9.31 3.59
CA VAL A 361 4.15 10.24 4.73
C VAL A 361 5.41 10.26 5.58
N LEU A 362 5.91 9.08 5.97
CA LEU A 362 7.13 8.99 6.79
C LEU A 362 8.35 9.58 6.08
N LEU A 363 8.41 9.48 4.74
CA LEU A 363 9.52 10.00 3.96
C LEU A 363 9.53 11.53 3.91
N VAL A 364 8.39 12.15 3.63
CA VAL A 364 8.31 13.59 3.34
C VAL A 364 8.05 14.45 4.58
N THR A 365 7.53 13.84 5.65
CA THR A 365 7.34 14.54 6.93
C THR A 365 8.66 14.82 7.63
N GLY A 366 8.62 15.78 8.55
CA GLY A 366 9.73 16.10 9.43
C GLY A 366 9.29 16.95 10.60
N THR A 367 10.17 17.10 11.59
CA THR A 367 10.00 18.07 12.66
C THR A 367 10.45 19.43 12.14
N SER A 368 9.58 20.44 12.27
CA SER A 368 10.02 21.83 12.18
C SER A 368 11.22 22.01 13.11
N LYS A 369 12.35 22.51 12.59
CA LYS A 369 13.45 22.95 13.45
C LYS A 369 12.85 23.98 14.41
N SER A 370 12.71 23.63 15.69
CA SER A 370 12.67 24.66 16.72
C SER A 370 14.03 25.32 16.64
N SER A 371 14.07 26.50 16.02
CA SER A 371 15.28 27.32 16.04
C SER A 371 15.64 27.71 17.47
#